data_AF-A0A7V4X9F3-F1
#
_entry.id   AF-A0A7V4X9F3-F1
#
_cell.length_a   1.000
_cell.length_b   1.000
_cell.length_c   1.000
_cell.angle_alpha   90.00
_cell.angle_beta   90.00
_cell.angle_gamma   90.00
#
_symmetry.space_group_name_H-M   'P 1'
#
loop_
_entity.id
_entity.type
_entity.pdbx_description
1 polymer ?
#
loop_
_entity_poly.entity_id
_entity_poly.type
_entity_poly.pdbx_seq_one_letter_code
_entity_poly.pdbx_strand_id
1 'polypeptide(L)'
;MAHTKAKGTTKLGRDSASKRLGVKIFGGSPIKCGQIIVRQRGTKFLPGEGVKRGADDTLYAIRDGIVLFRQTRRKSFNGNKKIKQVVSVIENEKSNIKNQSDKLKLKKNESESKTEIMAKEKLNINEEKEVQETKPEREAIREQEPPKIPARRNAKKESKSKK
;
A
#
# COMPACT_ATOMS: atom_id res chain seq x y z
N MET A 1 72.99 -41.98 -5.51
CA MET A 1 71.87 -41.08 -5.16
C MET A 1 70.57 -41.73 -5.62
N ALA A 2 69.66 -42.10 -4.70
CA ALA A 2 68.23 -42.24 -4.98
C ALA A 2 67.49 -42.74 -3.72
N HIS A 3 67.02 -41.81 -2.90
CA HIS A 3 65.90 -42.07 -2.00
C HIS A 3 65.00 -40.83 -2.03
N THR A 4 64.27 -40.66 -3.13
CA THR A 4 63.10 -39.79 -3.12
C THR A 4 62.03 -40.51 -2.32
N LYS A 5 61.91 -40.18 -1.02
CA LYS A 5 60.75 -40.57 -0.21
C LYS A 5 59.51 -40.03 -0.92
N ALA A 6 58.71 -40.93 -1.49
CA ALA A 6 57.44 -40.59 -2.11
C ALA A 6 56.61 -39.75 -1.14
N LYS A 7 56.29 -38.51 -1.52
CA LYS A 7 55.49 -37.60 -0.71
C LYS A 7 54.02 -37.96 -0.92
N GLY A 8 53.37 -38.54 0.09
CA GLY A 8 51.95 -38.89 0.03
C GLY A 8 51.06 -37.65 -0.15
N THR A 9 50.07 -37.74 -1.04
CA THR A 9 49.04 -36.71 -1.20
C THR A 9 48.03 -36.78 -0.05
N THR A 10 47.65 -35.64 0.52
CA THR A 10 46.65 -35.60 1.59
C THR A 10 45.23 -35.73 1.01
N LYS A 11 44.37 -36.53 1.65
CA LYS A 11 42.95 -36.72 1.26
C LYS A 11 42.02 -35.58 1.75
N LEU A 12 42.60 -34.46 2.18
CA LEU A 12 41.89 -33.35 2.84
C LEU A 12 41.66 -32.23 1.82
N GLY A 13 40.59 -32.36 1.02
CA GLY A 13 40.22 -31.38 -0.02
C GLY A 13 38.71 -31.11 -0.09
N ARG A 14 37.98 -31.35 1.00
CA ARG A 14 36.53 -31.11 1.06
C ARG A 14 36.26 -29.70 1.55
N ASP A 15 35.65 -28.88 0.71
CA ASP A 15 35.07 -27.60 1.11
C ASP A 15 33.64 -27.49 0.58
N SER A 16 32.82 -26.71 1.28
CA SER A 16 31.44 -26.44 0.92
C SER A 16 31.33 -25.08 0.23
N ALA A 17 30.37 -24.94 -0.70
CA ALA A 17 30.12 -23.65 -1.33
C ALA A 17 29.70 -22.58 -0.30
N SER A 18 30.25 -21.37 -0.44
CA SER A 18 29.95 -20.25 0.45
C SER A 18 28.46 -19.88 0.41
N LYS A 19 27.86 -19.65 1.59
CA LYS A 19 26.41 -19.41 1.73
C LYS A 19 26.01 -17.94 1.66
N ARG A 20 26.96 -17.05 1.30
CA ARG A 20 26.76 -15.59 1.14
C ARG A 20 26.03 -14.92 2.32
N LEU A 21 26.34 -15.38 3.54
CA LEU A 21 25.85 -14.81 4.79
C LEU A 21 26.40 -13.39 5.02
N GLY A 22 25.81 -12.65 5.95
CA GLY A 22 26.26 -11.32 6.35
C GLY A 22 25.16 -10.28 6.32
N VAL A 23 25.55 -9.04 6.64
CA VAL A 23 24.71 -7.85 6.59
C VAL A 23 24.44 -7.47 5.13
N LYS A 24 23.21 -7.08 4.83
CA LYS A 24 22.74 -6.66 3.50
C LYS A 24 22.42 -5.17 3.47
N ILE A 25 21.85 -4.65 4.56
CA ILE A 25 21.53 -3.24 4.74
C ILE A 25 22.23 -2.74 6.01
N PHE A 26 23.01 -1.68 5.87
CA PHE A 26 23.80 -1.10 6.95
C PHE A 26 22.99 -0.11 7.78
N GLY A 27 23.51 0.25 8.95
CA GLY A 27 22.90 1.27 9.81
C GLY A 27 22.80 2.62 9.11
N GLY A 28 21.71 3.35 9.33
CA GLY A 28 21.42 4.63 8.70
C GLY A 28 20.83 4.54 7.29
N SER A 29 20.75 3.34 6.71
CA SER A 29 20.14 3.16 5.38
C SER A 29 18.61 3.06 5.47
N PRO A 30 17.87 3.61 4.49
CA PRO A 30 16.43 3.40 4.39
C PRO A 30 16.14 1.95 4.00
N ILE A 31 15.06 1.40 4.54
CA ILE A 31 14.61 0.04 4.29
C ILE A 31 13.11 0.01 4.07
N LYS A 32 12.66 -0.91 3.20
CA LYS A 32 11.24 -1.20 2.99
C LYS A 32 10.83 -2.48 3.73
N CYS A 33 9.55 -2.60 4.02
CA CYS A 33 8.93 -3.80 4.55
C CYS A 33 9.30 -5.03 3.68
N GLY A 34 9.61 -6.14 4.35
CA GLY A 34 9.99 -7.40 3.73
C GLY A 34 11.46 -7.49 3.30
N GLN A 35 12.22 -6.38 3.30
CA GLN A 35 13.64 -6.43 2.95
C GLN A 35 14.49 -7.12 4.03
N ILE A 36 15.53 -7.82 3.57
CA ILE A 36 16.46 -8.55 4.44
C ILE A 36 17.55 -7.60 4.93
N ILE A 37 17.76 -7.56 6.25
CA ILE A 37 18.82 -6.77 6.88
C ILE A 37 20.08 -7.61 7.07
N VAL A 38 19.94 -8.83 7.61
CA VAL A 38 21.08 -9.73 7.88
C VAL A 38 20.70 -11.17 7.61
N ARG A 39 21.53 -11.90 6.85
CA ARG A 39 21.50 -13.37 6.76
C ARG A 39 22.56 -13.95 7.69
N GLN A 40 22.17 -14.76 8.67
CA GLN A 40 23.09 -15.30 9.67
C GLN A 40 22.87 -16.79 9.92
N ARG A 41 23.72 -17.36 10.78
CA ARG A 41 23.52 -18.71 11.37
C ARG A 41 23.58 -18.53 12.87
N GLY A 42 22.51 -18.90 13.56
CA GLY A 42 22.29 -18.50 14.94
C GLY A 42 22.04 -17.01 15.08
N THR A 43 21.74 -16.56 16.30
CA THR A 43 21.43 -15.17 16.63
C THR A 43 22.68 -14.40 17.07
N LYS A 44 23.50 -14.00 16.09
CA LYS A 44 24.58 -13.02 16.31
C LYS A 44 24.00 -11.62 16.52
N PHE A 45 23.12 -11.22 15.61
CA PHE A 45 22.26 -10.05 15.71
C PHE A 45 20.88 -10.45 16.23
N LEU A 46 20.38 -9.68 17.18
CA LEU A 46 19.07 -9.88 17.80
C LEU A 46 18.03 -9.00 17.09
N PRO A 47 16.81 -9.50 16.87
CA PRO A 47 15.71 -8.67 16.40
C PRO A 47 15.33 -7.65 17.49
N GLY A 48 15.18 -6.40 17.09
CA GLY A 48 14.62 -5.31 17.86
C GLY A 48 13.28 -4.87 17.28
N GLU A 49 12.91 -3.62 17.54
CA GLU A 49 11.65 -3.04 17.06
C GLU A 49 11.59 -2.98 15.52
N GLY A 50 10.45 -3.33 14.94
CA GLY A 50 10.25 -3.29 13.48
C GLY A 50 11.01 -4.37 12.69
N VAL A 51 11.63 -5.34 13.38
CA VAL A 51 12.41 -6.42 12.77
C VAL A 51 11.94 -7.78 13.29
N LYS A 52 11.76 -8.74 12.38
CA LYS A 52 11.43 -10.13 12.73
C LYS A 52 12.56 -11.07 12.31
N ARG A 53 12.57 -12.24 12.93
CA ARG A 53 13.51 -13.33 12.64
C ARG A 53 12.78 -14.44 11.87
N GLY A 54 13.35 -14.86 10.75
CA GLY A 54 12.89 -16.01 9.97
C GLY A 54 13.34 -17.35 10.55
N ALA A 55 12.90 -18.45 9.94
CA ALA A 55 13.26 -19.80 10.36
C ALA A 55 14.77 -20.10 10.21
N ASP A 56 15.45 -19.46 9.24
CA ASP A 56 16.89 -19.59 9.01
C ASP A 56 17.73 -18.53 9.77
N ASP A 57 17.16 -17.94 10.84
CA ASP A 57 17.70 -16.84 11.63
C ASP A 57 17.91 -15.51 10.88
N THR A 58 17.47 -15.40 9.61
CA THR A 58 17.53 -14.15 8.84
C THR A 58 16.68 -13.06 9.50
N LEU A 59 17.22 -11.85 9.59
CA LEU A 59 16.51 -10.67 10.07
C LEU A 59 15.94 -9.88 8.89
N TYR A 60 14.64 -9.57 8.94
CA TYR A 60 13.93 -8.80 7.93
C TYR A 60 13.06 -7.70 8.55
N ALA A 61 12.83 -6.63 7.80
CA ALA A 61 12.02 -5.50 8.24
C ALA A 61 10.51 -5.79 8.10
N ILE A 62 9.74 -5.35 9.09
CA ILE A 62 8.27 -5.46 9.11
C ILE A 62 7.61 -4.14 8.68
N ARG A 63 8.36 -3.04 8.76
CA ARG A 63 7.92 -1.69 8.40
C ARG A 63 9.00 -0.96 7.62
N ASP A 64 8.59 0.10 6.94
CA ASP A 64 9.50 1.02 6.28
C ASP A 64 10.17 1.92 7.31
N GLY A 65 11.42 2.31 7.08
CA GLY A 65 12.15 3.18 8.01
C GLY A 65 13.64 3.21 7.78
N ILE A 66 14.40 3.50 8.83
CA ILE A 66 15.86 3.52 8.84
C ILE A 66 16.37 2.42 9.78
N VAL A 67 17.37 1.66 9.31
CA VAL A 67 17.98 0.58 10.11
C VAL A 67 18.92 1.18 11.17
N LEU A 68 18.80 0.74 12.41
CA LEU A 68 19.68 1.10 13.52
C LEU A 68 20.27 -0.17 14.16
N PHE A 69 21.58 -0.15 14.40
CA PHE A 69 22.29 -1.18 15.16
C PHE A 69 22.63 -0.63 16.54
N ARG A 70 22.11 -1.26 17.60
CA ARG A 70 22.37 -0.89 18.99
C ARG A 70 23.10 -2.01 19.72
N GLN A 71 24.08 -1.66 20.54
CA GLN A 71 24.73 -2.64 21.42
C GLN A 71 23.97 -2.78 22.74
N THR A 72 23.80 -4.02 23.21
CA THR A 72 23.19 -4.33 24.50
C THR A 72 23.98 -5.40 25.24
N ARG A 73 23.97 -5.36 26.57
CA ARG A 73 24.56 -6.43 27.40
C ARG A 73 23.47 -7.44 27.76
N ARG A 74 23.60 -8.69 27.31
CA ARG A 74 22.71 -9.79 27.70
C ARG A 74 23.48 -10.88 28.44
N LYS A 75 22.86 -11.48 29.44
CA LYS A 75 23.41 -12.67 30.10
C LYS A 75 23.36 -13.85 29.12
N SER A 76 24.48 -14.55 28.99
CA SER A 76 24.58 -15.85 28.31
C SER A 76 23.95 -16.94 29.20
N PHE A 77 23.74 -18.13 28.65
CA PHE A 77 23.21 -19.27 29.41
C PHE A 77 24.08 -19.61 30.63
N ASN A 78 25.41 -19.42 30.54
CA ASN A 78 26.37 -19.65 31.62
C ASN A 78 26.41 -18.50 32.66
N GLY A 79 25.43 -17.59 32.68
CA GLY A 79 25.39 -16.45 33.61
C GLY A 79 26.27 -15.24 33.22
N ASN A 80 27.33 -15.44 32.43
CA ASN A 80 28.23 -14.37 31.98
C ASN A 80 27.54 -13.36 31.06
N LYS A 81 27.73 -12.07 31.31
CA LYS A 81 27.20 -10.99 30.45
C LYS A 81 28.05 -10.86 29.18
N LYS A 82 27.41 -10.89 28.00
CA LYS A 82 28.05 -10.66 26.70
C LYS A 82 27.40 -9.48 25.99
N ILE A 83 28.21 -8.73 25.25
CA ILE A 83 27.71 -7.67 24.36
C ILE A 83 27.10 -8.34 23.13
N LYS A 84 25.89 -7.92 22.78
CA LYS A 84 25.13 -8.36 21.61
C LYS A 84 24.65 -7.14 20.84
N GLN A 85 24.52 -7.28 19.53
CA GLN A 85 23.92 -6.23 18.70
C GLN A 85 22.44 -6.52 18.46
N VAL A 86 21.62 -5.50 18.63
CA VAL A 86 20.19 -5.48 18.36
C VAL A 86 19.96 -4.63 17.12
N VAL A 87 19.14 -5.13 16.21
CA VAL A 87 18.79 -4.46 14.96
C VAL A 87 17.35 -3.98 15.05
N SER A 88 17.13 -2.69 14.89
CA SER A 88 15.79 -2.09 14.87
C SER A 88 15.57 -1.27 13.60
N VAL A 89 14.32 -1.12 13.20
CA VAL A 89 13.90 -0.21 12.13
C VAL A 89 13.04 0.87 12.75
N ILE A 90 13.47 2.12 12.62
CA ILE A 90 12.81 3.31 13.18
C ILE A 90 12.14 4.06 12.04
N GLU A 91 10.93 4.57 12.26
CA GLU A 91 10.22 5.38 11.27
C GLU A 91 10.90 6.73 11.07
N ASN A 92 10.95 7.19 9.82
CA ASN A 92 11.51 8.49 9.51
C ASN A 92 10.41 9.56 9.66
N GLU A 93 10.55 10.47 10.62
CA GLU A 93 9.53 11.50 10.88
C GLU A 93 9.23 12.38 9.64
N LYS A 94 10.20 12.52 8.74
CA LYS A 94 10.05 13.25 7.47
C LYS A 94 8.98 12.65 6.55
N SER A 95 8.81 11.33 6.51
CA SER A 95 7.71 10.71 5.74
C SER A 95 6.35 10.97 6.38
N ASN A 96 6.30 11.13 7.71
CA ASN A 96 5.06 11.33 8.43
C ASN A 96 4.47 12.73 8.15
N ILE A 97 5.33 13.76 8.13
CA ILE A 97 4.93 15.15 7.80
C ILE A 97 4.40 15.24 6.36
N LYS A 98 5.05 14.58 5.39
CA LYS A 98 4.61 14.60 4.00
C LYS A 98 3.22 13.99 3.84
N ASN A 99 3.01 12.81 4.42
CA ASN A 99 1.71 12.12 4.43
C ASN A 99 0.62 12.98 5.10
N GLN A 100 0.95 13.68 6.18
CA GLN A 100 0.01 14.57 6.87
C GLN A 100 -0.33 15.80 6.03
N SER A 101 0.65 16.40 5.36
CA SER A 101 0.45 17.53 4.45
C SER A 101 -0.37 17.16 3.20
N ASP A 102 -0.13 15.97 2.64
CA ASP A 102 -0.88 15.47 1.49
C ASP A 102 -2.34 15.15 1.89
N LYS A 103 -2.55 14.62 3.10
CA LYS A 103 -3.89 14.36 3.65
C LYS A 103 -4.67 15.65 3.94
N LEU A 104 -3.99 16.71 4.39
CA LEU A 104 -4.57 18.04 4.58
C LEU A 104 -4.94 18.70 3.24
N LYS A 105 -4.10 18.56 2.21
CA LYS A 105 -4.40 19.05 0.86
C LYS A 105 -5.60 18.34 0.24
N LEU A 106 -5.69 17.01 0.38
CA LEU A 106 -6.83 16.24 -0.15
C LEU A 106 -8.17 16.68 0.48
N LYS A 107 -8.19 16.89 1.81
CA LYS A 107 -9.37 17.40 2.53
C LYS A 107 -9.80 18.80 2.05
N LYS A 108 -8.83 19.65 1.72
CA LYS A 108 -9.09 21.02 1.26
C LYS A 108 -9.75 21.01 -0.13
N ASN A 109 -9.25 20.19 -1.05
CA ASN A 109 -9.82 20.03 -2.39
C ASN A 109 -11.23 19.41 -2.36
N GLU A 110 -11.50 18.46 -1.45
CA GLU A 110 -12.85 17.90 -1.25
C GLU A 110 -13.85 18.93 -0.68
N SER A 111 -13.41 19.88 0.16
CA SER A 111 -14.28 20.96 0.64
C SER A 111 -14.56 22.00 -0.43
N GLU A 112 -13.55 22.38 -1.23
CA GLU A 112 -13.67 23.37 -2.30
C GLU A 112 -14.61 22.89 -3.41
N SER A 113 -14.48 21.63 -3.82
CA SER A 113 -15.40 20.99 -4.78
C SER A 113 -16.83 20.87 -4.27
N LYS A 114 -17.05 20.56 -2.97
CA LYS A 114 -18.39 20.57 -2.36
C LYS A 114 -19.02 21.95 -2.36
N THR A 115 -18.27 23.00 -2.04
CA THR A 115 -18.78 24.39 -2.09
C THR A 115 -19.10 24.83 -3.51
N GLU A 116 -18.31 24.44 -4.51
CA GLU A 116 -18.59 24.74 -5.91
C GLU A 116 -19.85 24.03 -6.43
N ILE A 117 -20.06 22.77 -6.06
CA ILE A 117 -21.27 22.01 -6.42
C ILE A 117 -22.50 22.66 -5.78
N MET A 118 -22.43 23.01 -4.49
CA MET A 118 -23.52 23.71 -3.80
C MET A 118 -23.80 25.10 -4.38
N ALA A 119 -22.79 25.82 -4.88
CA ALA A 119 -22.96 27.11 -5.53
C ALA A 119 -23.62 26.97 -6.92
N LYS A 120 -23.25 25.95 -7.70
CA LYS A 120 -23.87 25.63 -9.00
C LYS A 120 -25.33 25.21 -8.86
N GLU A 121 -25.66 24.38 -7.86
CA GLU A 121 -27.05 24.03 -7.56
C GLU A 121 -27.89 25.25 -7.17
N LYS A 122 -27.33 26.18 -6.39
CA LYS A 122 -28.03 27.42 -6.01
C LYS A 122 -28.26 28.39 -7.17
N LEU A 123 -27.34 28.44 -8.15
CA LEU A 123 -27.51 29.26 -9.35
C LEU A 123 -28.61 28.70 -10.26
N ASN A 124 -28.68 27.38 -10.46
CA ASN A 124 -29.78 26.73 -11.19
C ASN A 124 -31.16 27.04 -10.58
N ILE A 125 -31.27 27.08 -9.24
CA ILE A 125 -32.54 27.38 -8.56
C ILE A 125 -32.99 28.84 -8.77
N ASN A 126 -32.05 29.77 -9.00
CA ASN A 126 -32.38 31.17 -9.26
C ASN A 126 -32.78 31.40 -10.72
N GLU A 127 -32.15 30.70 -11.68
CA GLU A 127 -32.56 30.73 -13.09
C GLU A 127 -33.99 30.18 -13.27
N GLU A 128 -34.39 29.15 -12.51
CA GLU A 128 -35.77 28.63 -12.52
C GLU A 128 -36.80 29.60 -11.92
N LYS A 129 -36.39 30.52 -11.04
CA LYS A 129 -37.26 31.55 -10.46
C LYS A 129 -37.42 32.78 -11.35
N GLU A 130 -36.40 33.12 -12.13
CA GLU A 130 -36.41 34.29 -13.02
C GLU A 130 -37.30 34.09 -14.27
N VAL A 131 -37.54 32.83 -14.68
CA VAL A 131 -38.46 32.49 -15.79
C VAL A 131 -39.95 32.69 -15.42
N GLN A 132 -40.29 32.86 -14.14
CA GLN A 132 -41.69 33.04 -13.70
C GLN A 132 -42.16 34.50 -13.65
N GLU A 133 -41.27 35.49 -13.78
CA GLU A 133 -41.64 36.92 -13.68
C GLU A 133 -41.74 37.66 -15.02
N THR A 134 -41.51 36.99 -16.16
CA THR A 134 -41.69 37.62 -17.49
C THR A 134 -42.63 36.85 -18.40
N LYS A 135 -43.93 37.13 -18.32
CA LYS A 135 -44.85 36.97 -19.46
C LYS A 135 -45.99 38.00 -19.41
N PRO A 136 -46.10 38.89 -20.42
CA PRO A 136 -47.23 39.79 -20.58
C PRO A 136 -48.42 39.09 -21.28
N GLU A 137 -49.59 39.70 -21.15
CA GLU A 137 -50.92 39.37 -21.67
C GLU A 137 -50.96 38.67 -23.05
N ARG A 138 -51.75 37.58 -23.18
CA ARG A 138 -52.50 37.23 -24.40
C ARG A 138 -53.78 36.43 -24.09
N GLU A 139 -54.89 37.15 -24.21
CA GLU A 139 -56.14 36.84 -24.93
C GLU A 139 -56.75 35.43 -24.92
N ALA A 140 -58.07 35.45 -24.66
CA ALA A 140 -59.01 34.35 -24.64
C ALA A 140 -59.10 33.55 -25.95
N ILE A 141 -58.97 32.22 -25.88
CA ILE A 141 -59.55 31.29 -26.86
C ILE A 141 -60.14 30.06 -26.12
N ARG A 142 -61.47 30.10 -26.02
CA ARG A 142 -62.50 29.05 -25.91
C ARG A 142 -62.01 27.58 -25.83
N GLU A 143 -62.33 26.91 -24.72
CA GLU A 143 -62.27 25.45 -24.57
C GLU A 143 -63.18 24.74 -25.59
N GLN A 144 -62.62 23.80 -26.34
CA GLN A 144 -63.36 22.67 -26.91
C GLN A 144 -62.74 21.38 -26.38
N GLU A 145 -63.56 20.51 -25.79
CA GLU A 145 -63.13 19.22 -25.25
C GLU A 145 -62.58 18.30 -26.36
N PRO A 146 -61.54 17.49 -26.09
CA PRO A 146 -60.98 16.58 -27.07
C PRO A 146 -61.89 15.35 -27.31
N PRO A 147 -61.96 14.83 -28.54
CA PRO A 147 -62.82 13.69 -28.88
C PRO A 147 -62.30 12.36 -28.27
N LYS A 148 -63.24 11.53 -27.80
CA LYS A 148 -62.97 10.19 -27.25
C LYS A 148 -62.44 9.23 -28.31
N ILE A 149 -61.26 8.65 -28.06
CA ILE A 149 -60.65 7.60 -28.90
C ILE A 149 -61.25 6.23 -28.52
N PRO A 150 -61.73 5.41 -29.48
CA PRO A 150 -62.26 4.08 -29.17
C PRO A 150 -61.14 3.05 -28.92
N ALA A 151 -61.39 2.15 -27.95
CA ALA A 151 -60.47 1.09 -27.55
C ALA A 151 -60.16 0.09 -28.69
N ARG A 152 -58.87 -0.14 -28.96
CA ARG A 152 -58.40 -1.09 -29.96
C ARG A 152 -58.50 -2.53 -29.42
N ARG A 153 -59.25 -3.39 -30.12
CA ARG A 153 -59.42 -4.83 -29.83
C ARG A 153 -58.11 -5.59 -30.02
N ASN A 154 -57.79 -6.47 -29.07
CA ASN A 154 -56.68 -7.42 -29.16
C ASN A 154 -56.93 -8.47 -30.25
N ALA A 155 -56.02 -8.57 -31.23
CA ALA A 155 -56.00 -9.66 -32.20
C ALA A 155 -54.89 -10.66 -31.86
N LYS A 156 -55.32 -11.90 -31.69
CA LYS A 156 -54.58 -13.12 -31.36
C LYS A 156 -53.83 -13.65 -32.59
N LYS A 157 -52.78 -14.46 -32.32
CA LYS A 157 -52.29 -15.58 -33.14
C LYS A 157 -51.51 -15.18 -34.42
N GLU A 158 -50.52 -15.91 -34.91
CA GLU A 158 -50.07 -17.28 -34.65
C GLU A 158 -48.63 -17.43 -35.19
N SER A 159 -47.99 -18.48 -34.68
CA SER A 159 -46.73 -19.08 -35.10
C SER A 159 -46.51 -19.22 -36.61
N LYS A 160 -45.24 -19.19 -37.02
CA LYS A 160 -44.73 -20.10 -38.06
C LYS A 160 -43.22 -20.31 -37.93
N SER A 161 -42.91 -21.58 -37.71
CA SER A 161 -41.63 -22.26 -37.74
C SER A 161 -41.01 -22.35 -39.14
N LYS A 162 -39.71 -22.74 -39.16
CA LYS A 162 -38.85 -23.27 -40.24
C LYS A 162 -37.75 -22.26 -40.61
N LYS A 163 -36.49 -22.62 -40.73
CA LYS A 163 -35.85 -23.93 -40.90
C LYS A 163 -34.40 -23.84 -40.41
#